data_AF-A0A8C6RVS5-F1
#
_entry.id   AF-A0A8C6RVS5-F1
#
_cell.length_a   1.000
_cell.length_b   1.000
_cell.length_c   1.000
_cell.angle_alpha   90.00
_cell.angle_beta   90.00
_cell.angle_gamma   90.00
#
_symmetry.space_group_name_H-M   'P 1'
#
loop_
_entity.id
_entity.type
_entity.pdbx_description
1 polymer ?
#
loop_
_entity_poly.entity_id
_entity_poly.type
_entity_poly.pdbx_seq_one_letter_code
_entity_poly.pdbx_strand_id
1 'polypeptide(L)'
;MPKAVLRAAPGGPGGAMEPGDLPRDTSDMSFEELLELQSQVGTKAYKQLVTGNSIKRQSSRQPVCVADKHRPLEMSAKVRVPFLRQVVPISKKVARDPRFDDLSGEYNPEVFDKTYQFLNDIRAKEKEVCSKRLLFADPWGW
;
A
#
# COMPACT_ATOMS: atom_id res chain seq x y z
N MET A 1 -12.90 -12.92 -66.63
CA MET A 1 -11.82 -13.92 -66.48
C MET A 1 -10.62 -13.22 -65.88
N PRO A 2 -9.76 -13.86 -65.06
CA PRO A 2 -9.61 -15.30 -64.83
C PRO A 2 -10.25 -15.83 -63.52
N LYS A 3 -10.76 -17.06 -63.60
CA LYS A 3 -11.07 -17.91 -62.44
C LYS A 3 -9.77 -18.59 -62.00
N ALA A 4 -9.43 -18.49 -60.71
CA ALA A 4 -8.44 -19.37 -60.11
C ALA A 4 -9.16 -20.60 -59.56
N VAL A 5 -8.94 -21.73 -60.24
CA VAL A 5 -9.32 -23.07 -59.81
C VAL A 5 -8.25 -23.62 -58.86
N LEU A 6 -8.73 -24.40 -57.89
CA LEU A 6 -8.07 -25.03 -56.75
C LEU A 6 -6.73 -25.71 -57.05
N ARG A 7 -5.85 -25.72 -56.04
CA ARG A 7 -4.94 -26.86 -55.83
C ARG A 7 -4.99 -27.28 -54.36
N ALA A 8 -5.78 -28.31 -54.09
CA ALA A 8 -5.67 -29.10 -52.88
C ALA A 8 -4.29 -29.77 -52.89
N ALA A 9 -3.50 -29.56 -51.84
CA ALA A 9 -2.28 -30.31 -51.61
C ALA A 9 -2.64 -31.69 -51.04
N PRO A 10 -1.96 -32.77 -51.48
CA PRO A 10 -2.19 -34.11 -50.97
C PRO A 10 -1.77 -34.20 -49.50
N GLY A 11 -2.59 -34.86 -48.70
CA GLY A 11 -2.29 -35.17 -47.31
C GLY A 11 -0.97 -35.92 -47.20
N GLY A 12 -0.01 -35.31 -46.49
CA GLY A 12 1.06 -36.06 -45.85
C GLY A 12 0.50 -36.79 -44.63
N PRO A 13 1.14 -37.88 -44.17
CA PRO A 13 0.73 -38.56 -42.96
C PRO A 13 0.99 -37.61 -41.78
N GLY A 14 -0.03 -36.83 -41.43
CA GLY A 14 -0.11 -36.12 -40.17
C GLY A 14 -0.24 -37.14 -39.05
N GLY A 15 0.87 -37.74 -38.64
CA GLY A 15 0.99 -38.26 -37.31
C GLY A 15 0.82 -37.08 -36.37
N ALA A 16 -0.40 -36.89 -35.86
CA ALA A 16 -0.65 -36.00 -34.74
C ALA A 16 0.17 -36.55 -33.56
N MET A 17 1.38 -36.01 -33.39
CA MET A 17 2.18 -36.26 -32.20
C MET A 17 1.46 -35.54 -31.06
N GLU A 18 0.79 -36.33 -30.21
CA GLU A 18 0.12 -35.86 -29.00
C GLU A 18 1.09 -34.98 -28.18
N PRO A 19 0.61 -33.88 -27.56
CA PRO A 19 1.43 -32.92 -26.82
C PRO A 19 1.93 -33.46 -25.45
N GLY A 20 2.10 -34.77 -25.33
CA GLY A 20 2.45 -35.48 -24.10
C GLY A 20 3.85 -36.10 -24.06
N ASP A 21 4.48 -36.36 -25.22
CA ASP A 21 5.71 -37.17 -25.31
C ASP A 21 6.88 -36.45 -25.97
N LEU A 22 7.05 -35.14 -25.72
CA LEU A 22 8.30 -34.46 -26.05
C LEU A 22 9.27 -34.61 -24.88
N PRO A 23 10.47 -35.20 -25.10
CA PRO A 23 11.46 -35.36 -24.05
C PRO A 23 11.77 -34.01 -23.40
N ARG A 24 11.85 -33.98 -22.06
CA ARG A 24 12.30 -32.79 -21.32
C ARG A 24 13.71 -32.34 -21.72
N ASP A 25 14.44 -33.19 -22.44
CA ASP A 25 15.79 -32.97 -22.91
C ASP A 25 15.80 -32.49 -24.38
N THR A 26 15.38 -31.24 -24.60
CA THR A 26 15.66 -30.54 -25.88
C THR A 26 17.17 -30.24 -26.05
N SER A 27 17.99 -30.59 -25.05
CA SER A 27 19.42 -30.31 -24.98
C SER A 27 20.25 -31.16 -25.93
N ASP A 28 19.77 -32.34 -26.33
CA ASP A 28 20.50 -33.28 -27.19
C ASP A 28 20.11 -33.18 -28.68
N MET A 29 19.12 -32.35 -29.01
CA MET A 29 18.66 -32.14 -30.39
C MET A 29 19.60 -31.20 -31.16
N SER A 30 19.84 -31.47 -32.43
CA SER A 30 20.61 -30.59 -33.30
C SER A 30 19.85 -29.28 -33.58
N PHE A 31 20.59 -28.23 -33.96
CA PHE A 31 20.00 -26.92 -34.26
C PHE A 31 18.95 -26.98 -35.38
N GLU A 32 19.17 -27.83 -36.37
CA GLU A 32 18.24 -28.04 -37.50
C GLU A 32 16.92 -28.62 -37.01
N GLU A 33 16.97 -29.64 -36.15
CA GLU A 33 15.77 -30.26 -35.57
C GLU A 33 14.98 -29.29 -34.68
N LEU A 34 15.66 -28.40 -33.95
CA LEU A 34 15.01 -27.35 -33.15
C LEU A 34 14.28 -26.32 -34.03
N LEU A 35 14.86 -25.96 -35.18
CA LEU A 35 14.26 -25.03 -36.13
C LEU A 35 13.03 -25.65 -36.83
N GLU A 36 13.14 -26.92 -37.23
CA GLU A 36 12.06 -27.70 -37.82
C GLU A 36 10.87 -27.79 -36.84
N LEU A 37 11.16 -28.12 -35.58
CA LEU A 37 10.17 -28.19 -34.51
C LEU A 37 9.47 -26.84 -34.29
N GLN A 38 10.22 -25.74 -34.26
CA GLN A 38 9.66 -24.39 -34.14
C GLN A 38 8.72 -24.03 -35.30
N SER A 39 9.03 -24.50 -36.52
CA SER A 39 8.19 -24.29 -37.69
C SER A 39 6.87 -25.09 -37.63
N GLN A 40 6.91 -26.30 -37.08
CA GLN A 40 5.75 -27.19 -36.93
C GLN A 40 4.80 -26.74 -35.81
N VAL A 41 5.32 -26.52 -34.59
CA VAL A 41 4.49 -26.18 -33.43
C VAL A 41 4.19 -24.68 -33.32
N GLY A 42 4.95 -23.86 -34.05
CA GLY A 42 4.87 -22.41 -34.02
C GLY A 42 5.65 -21.78 -32.86
N THR A 43 6.18 -20.57 -33.09
CA THR A 43 7.11 -19.88 -32.18
C THR A 43 6.54 -19.62 -30.78
N LYS A 44 5.23 -19.39 -30.65
CA LYS A 44 4.56 -19.14 -29.36
C LYS A 44 4.43 -20.39 -28.51
N ALA A 45 4.10 -21.53 -29.10
CA ALA A 45 3.95 -22.79 -28.38
C ALA A 45 5.33 -23.37 -28.02
N TYR A 46 6.28 -23.36 -28.96
CA TYR A 46 7.66 -23.76 -28.72
C TYR A 46 8.28 -23.00 -27.54
N LYS A 47 8.13 -21.67 -27.51
CA LYS A 47 8.64 -20.85 -26.42
C LYS A 47 8.03 -21.24 -25.06
N GLN A 48 6.74 -21.51 -25.00
CA GLN A 48 6.07 -21.92 -23.75
C GLN A 48 6.58 -23.28 -23.24
N LEU A 49 6.80 -24.24 -24.14
CA LEU A 49 7.34 -25.55 -23.82
C LEU A 49 8.79 -25.45 -23.31
N VAL A 50 9.64 -24.69 -24.01
CA VAL A 50 11.06 -24.49 -23.62
C VAL A 50 11.20 -23.72 -22.31
N THR A 51 10.37 -22.69 -22.10
CA THR A 51 10.43 -21.89 -20.85
C THR A 51 9.75 -22.57 -19.65
N GLY A 52 9.16 -23.75 -19.86
CA GLY A 52 8.31 -24.44 -18.90
C GLY A 52 7.06 -23.62 -18.52
N ASN A 53 6.07 -24.29 -17.93
CA ASN A 53 4.81 -23.67 -17.46
C ASN A 53 5.02 -22.81 -16.20
N SER A 54 5.97 -21.86 -16.26
CA SER A 54 6.24 -20.87 -15.24
C SER A 54 5.21 -19.74 -15.36
N ILE A 55 3.95 -20.07 -15.06
CA ILE A 55 2.92 -19.08 -14.71
C ILE A 55 3.27 -18.51 -13.32
N LYS A 56 4.46 -17.93 -13.19
CA LYS A 56 4.68 -16.89 -12.20
C LYS A 56 4.09 -15.66 -12.85
N ARG A 57 2.82 -15.37 -12.51
CA ARG A 57 2.31 -14.00 -12.58
C ARG A 57 3.43 -13.14 -12.03
N GLN A 58 4.05 -12.31 -12.86
CA GLN A 58 5.07 -11.38 -12.42
C GLN A 58 4.38 -10.47 -11.40
N SER A 59 4.43 -10.89 -10.14
CA SER A 59 4.03 -10.09 -9.01
C SER A 59 4.88 -8.84 -9.10
N SER A 60 4.18 -7.72 -9.11
CA SER A 60 4.71 -6.38 -9.29
C SER A 60 6.03 -6.21 -8.54
N ARG A 61 7.10 -5.93 -9.31
CA ARG A 61 8.39 -5.45 -8.82
C ARG A 61 9.04 -6.38 -7.79
N GLN A 62 9.64 -7.46 -8.27
CA GLN A 62 10.71 -8.10 -7.50
C GLN A 62 11.80 -7.04 -7.25
N PRO A 63 12.21 -6.78 -6.00
CA PRO A 63 13.38 -5.95 -5.77
C PRO A 63 14.55 -6.63 -6.48
N VAL A 64 15.26 -5.88 -7.32
CA VAL A 64 16.50 -6.39 -7.93
C VAL A 64 17.41 -6.74 -6.76
N CYS A 65 17.62 -8.05 -6.55
CA CYS A 65 18.52 -8.53 -5.52
C CYS A 65 19.93 -8.11 -5.93
N VAL A 66 20.49 -7.15 -5.19
CA VAL A 66 21.87 -6.71 -5.40
C VAL A 66 22.76 -7.68 -4.65
N ALA A 67 23.72 -8.30 -5.35
CA ALA A 67 24.74 -9.12 -4.69
C ALA A 67 25.55 -8.29 -3.68
N ASP A 68 25.80 -7.01 -4.00
CA ASP A 68 26.54 -6.05 -3.18
C ASP A 68 25.68 -4.87 -2.74
N LYS A 69 25.52 -4.67 -1.43
CA LYS A 69 24.67 -3.63 -0.83
C LYS A 69 25.16 -2.20 -1.06
N HIS A 70 26.41 -2.03 -1.48
CA HIS A 70 27.06 -0.73 -1.71
C HIS A 70 27.17 -0.35 -3.19
N ARG A 71 26.70 -1.21 -4.11
CA ARG A 71 26.77 -0.93 -5.54
C ARG A 71 25.55 -0.10 -5.98
N PRO A 72 25.73 1.01 -6.69
CA PRO A 72 24.61 1.74 -7.27
C PRO A 72 23.87 0.86 -8.30
N LEU A 73 22.53 0.96 -8.29
CA LEU A 73 21.66 0.28 -9.23
C LEU A 73 21.23 1.23 -10.35
N GLU A 74 21.35 0.77 -11.59
CA GLU A 74 20.84 1.49 -12.75
C GLU A 74 19.32 1.33 -12.84
N MET A 75 18.61 2.45 -13.07
CA MET A 75 17.17 2.47 -13.30
C MET A 75 16.86 3.12 -14.65
N SER A 76 15.83 2.61 -15.35
CA SER A 76 15.45 3.16 -16.66
C SER A 76 14.73 4.50 -16.51
N ALA A 77 15.18 5.52 -17.26
CA ALA A 77 14.52 6.82 -17.37
C ALA A 77 13.12 6.76 -18.01
N LYS A 78 12.74 5.63 -18.61
CA LYS A 78 11.41 5.42 -19.22
C LYS A 78 10.33 5.07 -18.20
N VAL A 79 10.70 4.80 -16.95
CA VAL A 79 9.74 4.48 -15.89
C VAL A 79 9.06 5.77 -15.43
N ARG A 80 7.74 5.85 -15.64
CA ARG A 80 6.94 6.99 -15.18
C ARG A 80 6.90 7.03 -13.65
N VAL A 81 7.13 8.22 -13.09
CA VAL A 81 7.03 8.47 -11.65
C VAL A 81 5.55 8.46 -11.23
N PRO A 82 5.18 7.81 -10.11
CA PRO A 82 3.80 7.88 -9.62
C PRO A 82 3.44 9.31 -9.23
N PHE A 83 2.22 9.73 -9.58
CA PHE A 83 1.73 11.08 -9.27
C PHE A 83 1.52 11.29 -7.77
N LEU A 84 0.91 10.31 -7.08
CA LEU A 84 0.69 10.35 -5.65
C LEU A 84 1.79 9.58 -4.92
N ARG A 85 2.43 10.22 -3.93
CA ARG A 85 3.35 9.56 -3.02
C ARG A 85 2.56 8.83 -1.93
N GLN A 86 3.04 7.66 -1.52
CA GLN A 86 2.50 6.97 -0.35
C GLN A 86 2.93 7.73 0.91
N VAL A 87 1.99 8.46 1.50
CA VAL A 87 2.20 9.18 2.76
C VAL A 87 1.87 8.22 3.91
N VAL A 88 2.82 7.96 4.78
CA VAL A 88 2.57 7.24 6.03
C VAL A 88 1.73 8.17 6.92
N PRO A 89 0.59 7.72 7.47
CA PRO A 89 -0.15 8.53 8.43
C PRO A 89 0.70 8.74 9.68
N ILE A 90 1.06 9.99 9.95
CA ILE A 90 1.78 10.40 11.16
C ILE A 90 0.75 11.00 12.11
N SER A 91 0.73 10.55 13.37
CA SER A 91 -0.07 11.21 14.40
C SER A 91 0.45 12.63 14.61
N LYS A 92 -0.39 13.63 14.33
CA LYS A 92 -0.02 15.03 14.55
C LYS A 92 0.09 15.27 16.06
N LYS A 93 1.21 15.84 16.51
CA LYS A 93 1.35 16.32 17.89
C LYS A 93 0.44 17.53 18.05
N VAL A 94 -0.68 17.35 18.74
CA VAL A 94 -1.57 18.45 19.11
C VAL A 94 -0.98 19.09 20.36
N ALA A 95 -0.66 20.38 20.31
CA ALA A 95 -0.30 21.13 21.51
C ALA A 95 -1.56 21.29 22.36
N ARG A 96 -1.71 20.42 23.37
CA ARG A 96 -2.75 20.51 24.39
C ARG A 96 -2.18 21.22 25.61
N ASP A 97 -3.04 21.95 26.30
CA ASP A 97 -2.69 22.49 27.61
C ASP A 97 -2.50 21.29 28.56
N PRO A 98 -1.32 21.12 29.19
CA PRO A 98 -1.05 19.99 30.07
C PRO A 98 -2.04 19.82 31.22
N ARG A 99 -2.74 20.90 31.62
CA ARG A 99 -3.78 20.83 32.67
C ARG A 99 -5.04 20.11 32.23
N PHE A 100 -5.26 20.02 30.91
CA PHE A 100 -6.39 19.37 30.28
C PHE A 100 -5.94 18.19 29.42
N ASP A 101 -4.72 17.69 29.63
CA ASP A 101 -4.25 16.47 29.01
C ASP A 101 -4.89 15.26 29.70
N ASP A 102 -5.20 14.20 28.95
CA ASP A 102 -5.87 13.01 29.51
C ASP A 102 -4.98 12.33 30.58
N LEU A 103 -3.68 12.62 30.58
CA LEU A 103 -2.69 12.15 31.54
C LEU A 103 -2.55 13.04 32.80
N SER A 104 -3.28 14.14 32.90
CA SER A 104 -3.15 15.12 34.00
C SER A 104 -3.68 14.63 35.36
N GLY A 105 -4.28 13.43 35.40
CA GLY A 105 -4.66 12.73 36.62
C GLY A 105 -6.11 12.98 37.06
N GLU A 106 -6.51 12.30 38.13
CA GLU A 106 -7.87 12.35 38.67
C GLU A 106 -8.03 13.45 39.73
N TYR A 107 -9.25 13.99 39.83
CA TYR A 107 -9.58 15.01 40.83
C TYR A 107 -9.50 14.48 42.26
N ASN A 108 -8.69 15.13 43.11
CA ASN A 108 -8.61 14.81 44.54
C ASN A 108 -9.16 15.98 45.39
N PRO A 109 -10.31 15.79 46.07
CA PRO A 109 -10.97 16.85 46.83
C PRO A 109 -10.12 17.33 48.01
N GLU A 110 -9.39 16.43 48.69
CA GLU A 110 -8.59 16.84 49.86
C GLU A 110 -7.44 17.78 49.48
N VAL A 111 -6.83 17.53 48.33
CA VAL A 111 -5.74 18.39 47.83
C VAL A 111 -6.33 19.72 47.39
N PHE A 112 -7.46 19.70 46.69
CA PHE A 112 -8.14 20.90 46.23
C PHE A 112 -8.53 21.83 47.38
N ASP A 113 -9.16 21.30 48.43
CA ASP A 113 -9.60 22.08 49.58
C ASP A 113 -8.43 22.73 50.33
N LYS A 114 -7.28 22.06 50.39
CA LYS A 114 -6.06 22.57 51.01
C LYS A 114 -5.36 23.62 50.14
N THR A 115 -5.18 23.35 48.84
CA THR A 115 -4.43 24.24 47.94
C THR A 115 -5.22 25.49 47.55
N TYR A 116 -6.54 25.39 47.50
CA TYR A 116 -7.44 26.47 47.11
C TYR A 116 -8.27 27.01 48.28
N GLN A 117 -7.83 26.83 49.52
CA GLN A 117 -8.53 27.30 50.71
C GLN A 117 -8.83 28.82 50.67
N PHE A 118 -7.93 29.60 50.07
CA PHE A 118 -8.07 31.06 49.91
C PHE A 118 -9.29 31.48 49.07
N LEU A 119 -9.85 30.58 48.24
CA LEU A 119 -11.06 30.88 47.49
C LEU A 119 -12.25 31.16 48.41
N ASN A 120 -12.26 30.58 49.62
CA ASN A 120 -13.30 30.84 50.60
C ASN A 120 -13.29 32.30 51.05
N ASP A 121 -12.10 32.87 51.26
CA ASP A 121 -11.94 34.27 51.67
C ASP A 121 -12.38 35.22 50.55
N ILE A 122 -12.05 34.89 49.31
CA ILE A 122 -12.46 35.68 48.14
C ILE A 122 -13.98 35.64 48.00
N ARG A 123 -14.58 34.45 48.04
CA ARG A 123 -16.04 34.28 47.96
C ARG A 123 -16.77 35.01 49.07
N ALA A 124 -16.23 35.01 50.29
CA ALA A 124 -16.80 35.74 51.42
C ALA A 124 -16.80 37.26 51.17
N LYS A 125 -15.67 37.80 50.71
CA LYS A 125 -15.54 39.23 50.36
C LYS A 125 -16.49 39.63 49.24
N GLU A 126 -16.56 38.84 48.17
CA GLU A 126 -17.46 39.10 47.05
C GLU A 126 -18.93 39.07 47.48
N LYS A 127 -19.30 38.09 48.31
CA LYS A 127 -20.66 37.98 48.86
C LYS A 127 -21.03 39.21 49.70
N GLU A 128 -20.11 39.71 50.51
CA GLU A 128 -20.32 40.92 51.31
C GLU A 128 -20.54 42.15 50.42
N VAL A 129 -19.72 42.32 49.38
CA VAL A 129 -19.88 43.42 48.41
C VAL A 129 -21.23 43.35 47.69
N CYS A 130 -21.61 42.16 47.22
CA CYS A 130 -22.92 41.94 46.59
C CYS A 130 -24.08 42.22 47.55
N SER A 131 -24.00 41.74 48.79
CA SER A 131 -25.04 41.94 49.80
C SER A 131 -25.22 43.43 50.12
N LYS A 132 -24.12 44.17 50.35
CA LYS A 132 -24.18 45.62 50.57
C LYS A 132 -24.82 46.34 49.39
N ARG A 133 -24.49 45.93 48.16
CA ARG A 133 -25.05 46.54 46.95
C ARG A 133 -26.54 46.27 46.79
N LEU A 134 -27.01 45.06 47.09
CA LEU A 134 -28.44 44.72 47.07
C LEU A 134 -29.21 45.47 48.16
N LEU A 135 -28.70 45.49 49.39
CA LEU A 135 -29.32 46.24 50.49
C LEU A 135 -29.38 47.74 50.22
N PHE A 136 -28.39 48.29 49.51
CA PHE A 136 -28.40 49.68 49.07
C PHE A 136 -29.33 49.93 47.87
N ALA A 137 -29.50 48.94 46.99
CA ALA A 137 -30.32 49.05 45.78
C ALA A 137 -31.82 48.83 46.04
N ASP A 138 -32.18 48.12 47.12
CA ASP A 138 -33.56 47.89 47.55
C ASP A 138 -33.84 48.50 48.94
N PRO A 139 -33.97 49.84 49.08
CA PRO A 139 -34.20 50.49 50.39
C PRO A 139 -35.60 50.24 50.96
N TRP A 140 -36.53 49.76 50.13
CA TRP A 140 -37.94 49.52 50.47
C TRP A 140 -38.33 48.11 50.01
N GLY A 141 -37.87 47.09 50.74
CA GLY A 141 -38.25 45.70 50.46
C GLY A 141 -39.76 45.47 50.65
N TRP A 142 -40.36 44.68 49.75
CA TRP A 142 -41.68 44.06 49.93
C TRP A 142 -41.56 42.73 50.66
#